data_AF-V8NZC1-F1
#
_entry.id   AF-V8NZC1-F1
#
_cell.length_a   1.000
_cell.length_b   1.000
_cell.length_c   1.000
_cell.angle_alpha   90.00
_cell.angle_beta   90.00
_cell.angle_gamma   90.00
#
_symmetry.space_group_name_H-M   'P 1'
#
loop_
_entity.id
_entity.type
_entity.pdbx_description
1 polymer ?
#
loop_
_entity_poly.entity_id
_entity_poly.type
_entity_poly.pdbx_seq_one_letter_code
_entity_poly.pdbx_strand_id
1 'polypeptide(L)' 'MTNNSADHHPGNSVAEGSYEGDFGCSVMDLRNLMELRSSEAVTRINDTYGGVHNICKRLKTSPIE' A
#
# COMPACT_ATOMS: atom_id res chain seq x y z
N MET A 1 -31.69 9.18 36.92
CA MET A 1 -31.05 8.07 36.19
C MET A 1 -30.34 8.67 34.99
N THR A 2 -29.01 8.64 34.95
CA THR A 2 -28.22 9.18 33.82
C THR A 2 -28.05 8.06 32.79
N ASN A 3 -28.47 8.30 31.54
CA ASN A 3 -28.24 7.35 30.45
C ASN A 3 -27.23 7.95 29.48
N ASN A 4 -26.01 7.44 29.60
CA ASN A 4 -24.87 7.66 28.72
C ASN A 4 -25.20 7.16 27.31
N SER A 5 -25.57 8.06 26.40
CA SER A 5 -25.60 7.76 24.97
C SER A 5 -24.16 7.84 24.48
N ALA A 6 -23.47 6.70 24.48
CA ALA A 6 -22.15 6.56 23.91
C ALA A 6 -22.24 6.85 22.40
N ASP A 7 -21.70 8.01 22.01
CA ASP A 7 -21.41 8.38 20.64
C ASP A 7 -20.41 7.36 20.07
N HIS A 8 -20.93 6.42 19.28
CA HIS A 8 -20.12 5.40 18.63
C HIS A 8 -19.49 6.04 17.40
N HIS A 9 -18.31 6.63 17.58
CA HIS A 9 -17.47 7.08 16.47
C HIS A 9 -17.32 5.93 15.45
N PRO A 10 -17.62 6.12 14.16
CA PRO A 10 -17.33 5.13 13.13
C PRO A 10 -15.82 5.08 12.94
N GLY A 11 -15.16 4.27 13.77
CA GLY A 11 -13.75 3.96 13.65
C GLY A 11 -13.52 3.20 12.34
N ASN A 12 -12.93 3.91 11.37
CA ASN A 12 -12.14 3.39 10.27
C ASN A 12 -12.68 2.09 9.65
N SER A 13 -13.71 2.22 8.80
CA SER A 13 -14.04 1.16 7.85
C SER A 13 -12.82 0.92 6.97
N VAL A 14 -11.98 -0.05 7.37
CA VAL A 14 -11.07 -0.71 6.44
C VAL A 14 -11.97 -1.15 5.29
N ALA A 15 -11.78 -0.51 4.14
CA ALA A 15 -12.44 -0.93 2.93
C ALA A 15 -11.90 -2.34 2.65
N GLU A 16 -12.62 -3.35 3.12
CA GLU A 16 -12.52 -4.75 2.72
C GLU A 16 -12.94 -4.82 1.24
N GLY A 17 -12.15 -4.18 0.39
CA GLY A 17 -12.24 -4.22 -1.04
C GLY A 17 -11.59 -5.51 -1.49
N SER A 18 -12.42 -6.56 -1.58
CA SER A 18 -12.28 -7.70 -2.47
C SER A 18 -10.83 -8.03 -2.85
N TYR A 19 -10.24 -8.98 -2.11
CA TYR A 19 -8.91 -9.58 -2.31
C TYR A 19 -8.82 -10.46 -3.57
N GLU A 20 -9.63 -10.15 -4.59
CA GLU A 20 -9.66 -10.87 -5.85
C GLU A 20 -9.02 -10.01 -6.93
N GLY A 21 -7.85 -10.46 -7.39
CA GLY A 21 -7.28 -10.06 -8.68
C GLY A 21 -6.07 -9.13 -8.60
N ASP A 22 -4.89 -9.76 -8.63
CA ASP A 22 -3.60 -9.24 -9.12
C ASP A 22 -3.05 -7.97 -8.45
N PHE A 23 -2.17 -8.15 -7.46
CA PHE A 23 -1.16 -7.14 -7.17
C PHE A 23 -0.38 -6.99 -8.48
N GLY A 24 -0.58 -5.92 -9.24
CA GLY A 24 0.00 -5.82 -10.59
C GLY A 24 1.54 -5.71 -10.62
N CYS A 25 2.21 -6.19 -9.58
CA CYS A 25 3.63 -6.43 -9.45
C CYS A 25 3.82 -7.92 -9.12
N SER A 26 4.61 -8.64 -9.92
CA SER A 26 4.91 -10.04 -9.62
C SER A 26 5.89 -10.15 -8.45
N VAL A 27 5.88 -11.31 -7.77
CA VAL A 27 6.89 -11.62 -6.74
C VAL A 27 8.31 -11.57 -7.32
N MET A 28 8.48 -11.90 -8.61
CA MET A 28 9.77 -11.81 -9.28
C MET A 28 10.22 -10.35 -9.44
N ASP A 29 9.31 -9.45 -9.80
CA ASP A 29 9.59 -8.02 -9.91
C ASP A 29 9.97 -7.42 -8.54
N LEU A 30 9.26 -7.84 -7.50
CA LEU A 30 9.55 -7.43 -6.13
C LEU A 30 10.91 -7.93 -5.66
N ARG A 31 11.26 -9.19 -5.96
CA ARG A 31 12.60 -9.74 -5.67
C ARG A 31 13.68 -8.91 -6.35
N ASN A 32 13.56 -8.69 -7.66
CA ASN A 32 14.52 -7.91 -8.43
C ASN A 32 14.70 -6.51 -7.84
N LEU A 33 13.60 -5.87 -7.41
CA LEU A 33 13.65 -4.56 -6.78
C LEU A 33 14.35 -4.58 -5.40
N MET A 34 14.10 -5.60 -4.59
CA MET A 34 14.71 -5.77 -3.26
C MET A 34 16.20 -6.17 -3.32
N GLU A 35 16.66 -6.68 -4.46
CA GLU A 35 18.08 -6.95 -4.72
C GLU A 35 18.87 -5.66 -4.98
N LEU A 36 18.21 -4.61 -5.49
CA LEU A 36 18.82 -3.29 -5.67
C LEU A 36 19.05 -2.61 -4.32
N ARG A 37 20.12 -1.81 -4.23
CA ARG A 37 20.50 -1.10 -3.00
C ARG A 37 20.45 0.41 -3.20
N SER A 38 20.09 1.12 -2.14
CA SER A 38 20.19 2.58 -2.04
C SER A 38 19.50 3.31 -3.22
N SER A 39 20.18 4.24 -3.89
CA SER A 39 19.62 5.06 -4.97
C SER A 39 19.20 4.25 -6.20
N GLU A 40 19.80 3.10 -6.45
CA GLU A 40 19.49 2.27 -7.63
C GLU A 40 18.06 1.72 -7.56
N ALA A 41 17.62 1.31 -6.37
CA ALA A 41 16.25 0.89 -6.12
C ALA A 41 15.26 2.04 -6.34
N VAL A 42 15.58 3.25 -5.88
CA VAL A 42 14.73 4.44 -6.03
C VAL A 42 14.57 4.83 -7.49
N THR A 43 15.67 4.79 -8.27
CA THR A 43 15.64 5.05 -9.71
C THR A 43 14.77 4.02 -10.42
N ARG A 44 14.93 2.73 -10.11
CA ARG A 44 14.12 1.66 -10.71
C ARG A 44 12.64 1.83 -10.40
N ILE A 45 12.29 2.25 -9.19
CA ILE A 45 10.90 2.51 -8.81
C ILE A 45 10.29 3.64 -9.65
N ASN A 46 11.02 4.74 -9.83
CA ASN A 46 10.55 5.86 -10.63
C ASN A 46 10.41 5.50 -12.10
N ASP A 47 11.39 4.80 -12.68
CA ASP A 47 11.41 4.38 -14.08
C ASP A 47 10.31 3.36 -14.41
N THR A 48 10.17 2.31 -13.59
CA THR A 48 9.28 1.18 -13.88
C THR A 48 7.85 1.39 -13.40
N TYR A 49 7.67 2.05 -12.25
CA TYR A 49 6.35 2.20 -11.63
C TYR A 49 5.86 3.64 -11.61
N GLY A 50 6.66 4.63 -12.02
CA GLY A 50 6.28 6.04 -11.91
C GLY A 50 6.28 6.55 -10.47
N GLY A 51 7.10 5.97 -9.60
CA GLY A 51 7.35 6.45 -8.25
C GLY A 51 6.74 5.61 -7.12
N VAL A 52 7.08 5.98 -5.87
CA VAL A 52 6.74 5.24 -4.64
C VAL A 52 5.23 5.09 -4.44
N HIS A 53 4.46 6.14 -4.74
CA HIS A 53 3.00 6.11 -4.58
C HIS A 53 2.33 5.04 -5.46
N ASN A 54 2.82 4.87 -6.69
CA ASN A 54 2.26 3.91 -7.65
C ASN A 54 2.58 2.46 -7.27
N ILE A 55 3.81 2.18 -6.81
CA ILE A 55 4.17 0.85 -6.31
C ILE A 55 3.39 0.51 -5.03
N CYS A 56 3.20 1.47 -4.11
CA CYS A 56 2.35 1.28 -2.92
C CYS A 56 0.89 0.97 -3.29
N LYS A 57 0.28 1.74 -4.19
CA LYS A 57 -1.08 1.48 -4.70
C LYS A 57 -1.20 0.07 -5.29
N ARG A 58 -0.19 -0.37 -6.04
CA ARG A 58 -0.17 -1.69 -6.70
C ARG A 58 0.01 -2.84 -5.72
N LEU A 59 0.81 -2.62 -4.67
CA LEU A 59 0.99 -3.54 -3.55
C LEU A 59 -0.15 -3.46 -2.53
N LYS A 60 -1.14 -2.56 -2.74
CA LYS A 60 -2.22 -2.26 -1.79
C LYS A 60 -1.67 -1.87 -0.40
N THR A 61 -0.54 -1.18 -0.36
CA THR A 61 0.09 -0.64 0.85
C THR A 61 -0.04 0.88 0.88
N SER A 62 -0.07 1.47 2.07
CA SER A 62 0.01 2.93 2.18
C SER A 62 1.42 3.41 1.83
N PRO A 63 1.57 4.47 1.01
CA PRO A 63 2.82 5.22 0.96
C PRO A 63 3.01 5.84 2.33
N ILE A 64 4.04 5.39 3.04
CA ILE A 64 4.39 5.89 4.38
C ILE A 64 4.75 7.38 4.29
N GLU A 65 4.15 8.17 5.18
CA GLU A 65 4.83 9.23 5.95
C GLU A 65 4.96 8.75 7.41
#